data_AF-A0A645BX08-F1
#
_entry.id   AF-A0A645BX08-F1
#
_cell.length_a   1.000
_cell.length_b   1.000
_cell.length_c   1.000
_cell.angle_alpha   90.00
_cell.angle_beta   90.00
_cell.angle_gamma   90.00
#
_symmetry.space_group_name_H-M   'P 1'
#
loop_
_entity.id
_entity.type
_entity.pdbx_description
1 polymer ?
#
loop_
_entity_poly.entity_id
_entity_poly.type
_entity_poly.pdbx_seq_one_letter_code
_entity_poly.pdbx_strand_id
1 'polypeptide(L)' 'MDIAFFPVDPRMGATHWEGAMMFIQRFHPRVFIPMHFGRDYSPGDEFVQKAGAHTHIIAPKCPGDELEV' A
#
# COMPACT_ATOMS: atom_id res chain seq x y z
N MET A 1 -8.71 -1.20 13.12
CA MET A 1 -7.98 -2.29 12.44
C MET A 1 -6.52 -2.00 12.63
N ASP A 2 -5.74 -2.95 13.15
CA ASP A 2 -4.33 -2.70 13.43
C ASP A 2 -3.49 -2.74 12.16
N ILE A 3 -3.65 -3.77 11.33
CA ILE A 3 -2.89 -3.93 10.09
C ILE A 3 -3.87 -4.24 8.94
N ALA A 4 -3.69 -3.58 7.81
CA ALA A 4 -4.41 -3.85 6.58
C ALA A 4 -3.46 -4.09 5.41
N PHE A 5 -3.70 -5.16 4.66
CA PHE A 5 -3.03 -5.43 3.39
C PHE A 5 -4.00 -5.11 2.25
N PHE A 6 -3.54 -4.38 1.24
CA PHE A 6 -4.42 -3.98 0.15
C PHE A 6 -3.70 -3.98 -1.21
N PRO A 7 -4.32 -4.51 -2.28
CA PRO A 7 -3.73 -4.48 -3.62
C PRO A 7 -3.57 -3.06 -4.16
N VAL A 8 -2.35 -2.74 -4.59
CA VAL A 8 -2.05 -1.56 -5.42
C VAL A 8 -1.42 -2.09 -6.71
N ASP A 9 -2.24 -2.79 -7.48
CA ASP A 9 -1.80 -3.62 -8.61
C ASP A 9 -1.78 -2.80 -9.92
N PRO A 10 -0.61 -2.51 -10.51
CA PRO A 10 -0.51 -1.69 -11.72
C PRO A 10 -1.23 -2.30 -12.93
N ARG A 11 -1.53 -3.60 -12.93
CA ARG A 11 -2.29 -4.27 -14.00
C ARG A 11 -3.74 -3.82 -14.08
N MET A 12 -4.26 -3.17 -13.03
CA MET A 12 -5.61 -2.62 -12.99
C MET A 12 -5.74 -1.25 -13.69
N GLY A 13 -4.63 -0.68 -14.20
CA GLY A 13 -4.62 0.60 -14.92
C GLY A 13 -4.06 1.76 -14.10
N ALA A 14 -4.12 2.98 -14.65
CA ALA A 14 -3.42 4.15 -14.10
C ALA A 14 -3.89 4.60 -12.69
N THR A 15 -5.12 4.24 -12.31
CA THR A 15 -5.76 4.64 -11.04
C THR A 15 -5.86 3.49 -10.04
N HIS A 16 -5.04 2.45 -10.20
CA HIS A 16 -5.03 1.24 -9.35
C HIS A 16 -4.87 1.51 -7.83
N TRP A 17 -4.36 2.69 -7.44
CA TRP A 17 -4.19 3.12 -6.05
C TRP A 17 -5.40 3.84 -5.44
N GLU A 18 -6.39 4.27 -6.24
CA GLU A 18 -7.53 5.07 -5.72
C GLU A 18 -8.34 4.28 -4.68
N GLY A 19 -8.57 2.98 -4.93
CA GLY A 19 -9.25 2.10 -3.99
C GLY A 19 -8.52 1.98 -2.64
N ALA A 20 -7.18 1.96 -2.68
CA ALA A 20 -6.36 1.95 -1.46
C ALA A 20 -6.50 3.26 -0.67
N MET A 21 -6.53 4.41 -1.36
CA MET A 21 -6.78 5.70 -0.70
C MET A 21 -8.18 5.77 -0.08
N MET A 22 -9.21 5.34 -0.81
CA MET A 22 -10.58 5.28 -0.28
C MET A 22 -10.68 4.35 0.93
N PHE A 23 -9.97 3.21 0.91
CA PHE A 23 -9.90 2.29 2.03
C PHE A 23 -9.28 2.95 3.27
N ILE A 24 -8.11 3.59 3.12
CA ILE A 24 -7.42 4.30 4.21
C ILE A 24 -8.34 5.37 4.81
N GLN A 25 -8.97 6.19 3.97
CA GLN A 25 -9.88 7.25 4.41
C GLN A 25 -11.14 6.72 5.10
N ARG A 26 -11.63 5.54 4.74
CA ARG A 26 -12.86 4.97 5.32
C ARG A 26 -12.59 4.26 6.64
N PHE A 27 -11.50 3.49 6.72
CA PHE A 27 -11.27 2.52 7.78
C PHE A 27 -10.13 2.88 8.74
N HIS A 28 -9.27 3.84 8.37
CA HIS A 28 -8.18 4.37 9.21
C HIS A 28 -7.35 3.26 9.89
N PRO A 29 -6.75 2.33 9.13
CA PRO A 29 -5.89 1.30 9.71
C PRO A 29 -4.67 1.94 10.37
N ARG A 30 -4.16 1.34 11.45
CA ARG A 30 -2.93 1.86 12.09
C ARG A 30 -1.73 1.68 11.17
N VAL A 31 -1.59 0.49 10.57
CA VAL A 31 -0.59 0.15 9.56
C VAL A 31 -1.26 -0.31 8.27
N PHE A 32 -0.76 0.17 7.15
CA PHE A 32 -1.21 -0.23 5.82
C PHE A 32 -0.03 -0.75 4.99
N ILE A 33 -0.20 -1.93 4.41
CA ILE A 33 0.83 -2.62 3.62
C ILE A 33 0.27 -2.79 2.19
N PRO A 34 0.73 -1.99 1.22
CA PRO A 34 0.33 -2.17 -0.17
C PRO A 34 1.00 -3.44 -0.74
N MET A 35 0.30 -4.16 -1.61
CA MET A 35 0.75 -5.44 -2.16
C MET A 35 0.30 -5.64 -3.61
N HIS A 36 0.56 -6.82 -4.19
CA HIS A 36 0.21 -7.20 -5.57
C HIS A 36 0.96 -6.47 -6.70
N PHE A 37 2.22 -6.11 -6.47
CA PHE A 37 3.07 -5.45 -7.47
C PHE A 37 3.78 -6.39 -8.46
N GLY A 38 3.67 -7.70 -8.28
CA GLY A 38 4.39 -8.67 -9.09
C GLY A 38 5.88 -8.69 -8.77
N ARG A 39 6.74 -8.34 -9.73
CA ARG A 39 8.21 -8.31 -9.57
C ARG A 39 8.80 -6.90 -9.48
N ASP A 40 7.99 -5.89 -9.75
CA ASP A 40 8.38 -4.48 -9.68
C ASP A 40 7.74 -3.85 -8.45
N TYR A 41 8.55 -3.42 -7.48
CA TYR A 41 8.06 -2.86 -6.22
C TYR A 41 7.92 -1.33 -6.26
N SER A 42 8.28 -0.69 -7.38
CA SER A 42 8.12 0.75 -7.56
C SER A 42 6.68 1.27 -7.34
N PRO A 43 5.59 0.54 -7.67
CA PRO A 43 4.24 1.03 -7.41
C PRO A 43 3.93 1.19 -5.90
N GLY A 44 4.56 0.39 -5.04
CA GLY A 44 4.46 0.55 -3.59
C GLY A 44 5.08 1.87 -3.11
N ASP A 45 6.23 2.22 -3.69
CA ASP A 45 6.95 3.46 -3.37
C ASP A 45 6.22 4.70 -3.88
N GLU A 46 5.70 4.62 -5.10
CA GLU A 46 4.82 5.64 -5.65
C GLU A 46 3.57 5.83 -4.79
N PHE A 47 2.98 4.75 -4.28
CA PHE A 47 1.82 4.83 -3.41
C PHE A 47 2.13 5.54 -2.09
N VAL A 48 3.26 5.23 -1.45
CA VAL A 48 3.71 5.91 -0.22
C VAL A 48 3.82 7.42 -0.45
N GLN A 49 4.35 7.84 -1.60
CA GLN A 49 4.45 9.27 -1.95
C GLN A 49 3.08 9.93 -2.17
N LYS A 50 2.09 9.19 -2.68
CA LYS A 50 0.73 9.69 -2.94
C LYS A 50 -0.16 9.77 -1.69
N ALA A 51 -0.06 8.78 -0.81
CA ALA A 51 -1.03 8.58 0.27
C ALA A 51 -0.88 9.58 1.43
N GLY A 52 0.26 10.28 1.54
CA GLY A 52 0.48 11.31 2.55
C GLY A 52 0.59 10.79 3.99
N ALA A 53 0.64 11.70 4.96
CA ALA A 53 1.12 11.40 6.32
C ALA A 53 0.09 10.83 7.32
N HIS A 54 -1.15 10.53 6.91
CA HIS A 54 -2.24 10.21 7.84
C HIS A 54 -2.33 8.74 8.28
N THR A 55 -1.54 7.86 7.69
CA THR A 55 -1.50 6.42 8.02
C THR A 55 -0.07 5.93 7.90
N HIS A 56 0.36 5.05 8.80
CA HIS A 56 1.68 4.45 8.69
C HIS A 56 1.67 3.41 7.55
N ILE A 57 2.37 3.72 6.47
CA ILE A 57 2.42 2.86 5.28
C ILE A 57 3.79 2.23 5.20
N ILE A 58 3.83 0.91 5.09
CA ILE A 58 5.07 0.14 4.95
C ILE A 58 5.00 -0.63 3.63
N ALA A 59 5.71 -0.17 2.62
CA ALA A 59 5.81 -0.84 1.33
C ALA A 59 6.93 -1.90 1.37
N PRO A 60 6.62 -3.20 1.16
CA PRO A 60 7.65 -4.23 1.01
C PRO A 60 8.56 -3.91 -0.18
N LYS A 61 9.80 -4.37 -0.14
CA LYS A 61 10.83 -4.20 -1.17
C LYS A 61 11.17 -5.51 -1.88
N CYS A 62 10.97 -6.64 -1.21
CA CYS A 62 11.23 -7.95 -1.79
C CYS A 62 10.39 -9.08 -1.15
N PRO A 63 10.31 -10.27 -1.78
CA PRO A 63 9.67 -11.43 -1.17
C PRO A 63 10.45 -11.87 0.07
N GLY A 64 9.74 -12.08 1.18
CA GLY A 64 10.34 -12.48 2.45
C GLY A 64 10.78 -11.31 3.34
N ASP A 65 10.47 -10.06 2.96
CA ASP A 65 10.66 -8.91 3.85
C ASP A 65 9.89 -9.08 5.17
N GLU A 66 10.60 -8.86 6.27
CA GLU A 66 10.03 -8.79 7.62
C GLU A 66 9.79 -7.32 7.96
N LEU A 67 8.57 -7.01 8.42
CA LEU A 67 8.14 -5.64 8.71
C LEU A 67 7.82 -5.51 10.20
N GLU A 68 8.49 -4.59 10.88
CA GLU A 68 8.17 -4.21 12.26
C GLU A 68 6.99 -3.23 12.26
N VAL A 69 5.97 -3.52 13.09
CA VAL A 69 4.66 -2.83 13.11
C VAL A 69 4.23 -2.43 14.52
#